data_AF-A0A0M2F4A9-F1
#
_entry.id   AF-A0A0M2F4A9-F1
#
_cell.length_a   1.000
_cell.length_b   1.000
_cell.length_c   1.000
_cell.angle_alpha   90.00
_cell.angle_beta   90.00
_cell.angle_gamma   90.00
#
_symmetry.space_group_name_H-M   'P 1'
#
loop_
_entity.id
_entity.type
_entity.pdbx_description
1 polymer ?
#
loop_
_entity_poly.entity_id
_entity_poly.type
_entity_poly.pdbx_seq_one_letter_code
_entity_poly.pdbx_strand_id
1 'polypeptide(L)'
;MTTPYALIFGPADVSHMMADMQQLYAHHPQVHTRFEHIASVADVSVAVLLRQVPIPDGFSCMQVVSLGLLAGMLGIADSVVAQRGEPCCAGGISLGEVAALCVSGALAIDDAVALIHLRVDRPETEDETVGFVLAMQEGDRDFYHQPPEMRISVDYGLIQQGVGSLLMVSGLRRMLEGKGQEGPGMLEVLPPSLCQSAYHTPYRQRIAQQVQAYLETKNLLSPRYPIVTCLDGLDVVNDPDGVKAMSVRGETERLSVPTMIQQIQHLGAVEAVCIGPFLRSLNMDFGMPASFRDEKWVTEIYPAPLAI
;
A
#
# COMPACT_ATOMS: atom_id res chain seq x y z
N MET A 1 -6.86 -2.52 30.46
CA MET A 1 -7.44 -2.38 29.11
C MET A 1 -6.31 -1.89 28.22
N THR A 2 -6.12 -2.53 27.06
CA THR A 2 -5.13 -2.10 26.07
C THR A 2 -5.58 -0.77 25.47
N THR A 3 -4.64 0.16 25.26
CA THR A 3 -4.92 1.45 24.62
C THR A 3 -5.49 1.20 23.22
N PRO A 4 -6.65 1.77 22.84
CA PRO A 4 -7.21 1.61 21.50
C PRO A 4 -6.25 2.16 20.44
N TYR A 5 -5.76 1.29 19.57
CA TYR A 5 -4.82 1.66 18.53
C TYR A 5 -5.24 1.12 17.16
N ALA A 6 -4.83 1.82 16.12
CA ALA A 6 -5.01 1.39 14.74
C ALA A 6 -3.70 0.86 14.14
N LEU A 7 -3.81 -0.14 13.26
CA LEU A 7 -2.72 -0.50 12.34
C LEU A 7 -2.92 0.23 11.02
N ILE A 8 -1.89 0.89 10.50
CA ILE A 8 -1.95 1.56 9.18
C ILE A 8 -0.81 1.02 8.31
N PHE A 9 -1.15 0.45 7.16
CA PHE A 9 -0.18 -0.15 6.24
C PHE A 9 0.12 0.77 5.05
N GLY A 10 1.38 1.13 4.87
CA GLY A 10 1.82 2.01 3.78
C GLY A 10 3.06 1.47 3.07
N PRO A 11 2.90 0.85 1.89
CA PRO A 11 4.00 0.25 1.13
C PRO A 11 4.92 1.33 0.53
N ALA A 12 6.16 0.95 0.20
CA ALA A 12 7.04 1.77 -0.66
C ALA A 12 6.64 1.63 -2.13
N ASP A 13 7.29 2.46 -2.96
CA ASP A 13 7.33 2.22 -4.39
C ASP A 13 8.14 0.94 -4.73
N VAL A 14 8.09 0.58 -6.01
CA VAL A 14 8.79 -0.57 -6.59
C VAL A 14 10.32 -0.51 -6.52
N SER A 15 10.92 0.59 -6.09
CA SER A 15 12.37 0.77 -5.99
C SER A 15 12.95 0.17 -4.70
N HIS A 16 12.09 -0.25 -3.77
CA HIS A 16 12.49 -0.79 -2.49
C HIS A 16 13.46 -1.98 -2.60
N MET A 17 14.64 -1.86 -1.99
CA MET A 17 15.73 -2.84 -2.12
C MET A 17 15.72 -3.94 -1.05
N MET A 18 14.74 -3.93 -0.14
CA MET A 18 14.52 -4.97 0.88
C MET A 18 15.66 -5.16 1.90
N ALA A 19 16.57 -4.19 2.05
CA ALA A 19 17.69 -4.30 3.00
C ALA A 19 17.22 -4.39 4.46
N ASP A 20 16.24 -3.58 4.82
CA ASP A 20 15.52 -3.61 6.10
C ASP A 20 14.78 -4.95 6.31
N MET A 21 14.12 -5.47 5.27
CA MET A 21 13.43 -6.75 5.30
C MET A 21 14.41 -7.93 5.42
N GLN A 22 15.61 -7.85 4.85
CA GLN A 22 16.65 -8.84 5.02
C GLN A 22 17.12 -8.92 6.49
N GLN A 23 17.30 -7.77 7.15
CA GLN A 23 17.63 -7.72 8.58
C GLN A 23 16.51 -8.30 9.44
N LEU A 24 15.26 -7.92 9.17
CA LEU A 24 14.11 -8.45 9.88
C LEU A 24 13.94 -9.96 9.65
N TYR A 25 14.11 -10.43 8.42
CA TYR A 25 14.03 -11.84 8.10
C TYR A 25 15.07 -12.68 8.88
N ALA A 26 16.29 -12.14 9.07
CA ALA A 26 17.34 -12.82 9.81
C ALA A 26 17.12 -12.87 11.34
N HIS A 27 16.41 -11.89 11.90
CA HIS A 27 16.41 -11.67 13.35
C HIS A 27 15.03 -11.57 14.01
N HIS A 28 13.95 -11.51 13.23
CA HIS A 28 12.58 -11.31 13.73
C HIS A 28 11.68 -12.50 13.35
N PRO A 29 11.36 -13.41 14.29
CA PRO A 29 10.71 -14.70 13.99
C PRO A 29 9.40 -14.61 13.21
N GLN A 30 8.54 -13.65 13.55
CA GLN A 30 7.24 -13.48 12.86
C GLN A 30 7.43 -13.01 11.41
N VAL A 31 8.48 -12.21 11.14
CA VAL A 31 8.79 -11.77 9.78
C VAL A 31 9.36 -12.95 8.99
N HIS A 32 10.29 -13.71 9.59
CA HIS A 32 10.79 -14.95 9.01
C HIS A 32 9.64 -15.90 8.59
N THR A 33 8.70 -16.19 9.49
CA THR A 33 7.55 -17.07 9.20
C THR A 33 6.68 -16.55 8.05
N ARG A 34 6.43 -15.24 7.96
CA ARG A 34 5.62 -14.66 6.88
C ARG A 34 6.32 -14.71 5.53
N PHE A 35 7.62 -14.49 5.49
CA PHE A 35 8.41 -14.65 4.27
C PHE A 35 8.40 -16.09 3.77
N GLU A 36 8.64 -17.07 4.65
CA GLU A 36 8.58 -18.49 4.29
C GLU A 36 7.21 -18.89 3.75
N HIS A 37 6.13 -18.46 4.40
CA HIS A 37 4.78 -18.77 3.97
C HIS A 37 4.44 -18.15 2.60
N ILE A 38 4.69 -16.85 2.42
CA ILE A 38 4.38 -16.16 1.15
C ILE A 38 5.26 -16.69 0.02
N ALA A 39 6.55 -16.96 0.27
CA ALA A 39 7.45 -17.58 -0.71
C ALA A 39 6.93 -18.95 -1.15
N SER A 40 6.52 -19.79 -0.19
CA SER A 40 5.96 -21.11 -0.48
C SER A 40 4.67 -21.02 -1.32
N VAL A 41 3.78 -20.09 -1.01
CA VAL A 41 2.51 -19.92 -1.72
C VAL A 41 2.71 -19.34 -3.12
N ALA A 42 3.65 -18.39 -3.27
CA ALA A 42 4.00 -17.78 -4.54
C ALA A 42 4.90 -18.66 -5.42
N ASP A 43 5.28 -19.86 -4.95
CA ASP A 43 6.20 -20.78 -5.65
C ASP A 43 7.51 -20.09 -6.07
N VAL A 44 8.09 -19.33 -5.15
CA VAL A 44 9.34 -18.58 -5.36
C VAL A 44 10.21 -18.66 -4.12
N SER A 45 11.54 -18.55 -4.27
CA SER A 45 12.42 -18.57 -3.10
C SER A 45 12.33 -17.27 -2.30
N VAL A 46 12.52 -17.36 -0.99
CA VAL A 46 12.61 -16.18 -0.11
C VAL A 46 13.71 -15.22 -0.56
N ALA A 47 14.82 -15.74 -1.10
CA ALA A 47 15.92 -14.92 -1.62
C ALA A 47 15.49 -14.00 -2.77
N VAL A 48 14.51 -14.41 -3.60
CA VAL A 48 13.93 -13.55 -4.63
C VAL A 48 13.11 -12.42 -3.99
N LEU A 49 12.24 -12.76 -3.02
CA LEU A 49 11.43 -11.77 -2.30
C LEU A 49 12.27 -10.75 -1.54
N LEU A 50 13.41 -11.19 -1.01
CA LEU A 50 14.41 -10.35 -0.34
C LEU A 50 15.36 -9.63 -1.31
N ARG A 51 15.17 -9.77 -2.63
CA ARG A 51 15.99 -9.12 -3.67
C ARG A 51 17.49 -9.47 -3.61
N GLN A 52 17.82 -10.66 -3.08
CA GLN A 52 19.20 -11.15 -2.96
C GLN A 52 19.68 -11.89 -4.20
N VAL A 53 18.74 -12.35 -5.04
CA VAL A 53 19.02 -13.00 -6.32
C VAL A 53 18.17 -12.33 -7.43
N PRO A 54 18.52 -12.51 -8.71
CA PRO A 54 17.73 -11.98 -9.82
C PRO A 54 16.28 -12.45 -9.78
N ILE A 55 15.37 -11.59 -10.27
CA ILE A 55 13.96 -11.94 -10.43
C ILE A 55 13.85 -13.01 -11.54
N PRO A 56 13.16 -14.14 -11.29
CA PRO A 56 12.99 -15.19 -12.29
C PRO A 56 12.06 -14.74 -13.42
N ASP A 57 12.22 -15.39 -14.58
CA ASP A 57 11.30 -15.22 -15.70
C ASP A 57 9.86 -15.54 -15.25
N GLY A 58 8.90 -14.69 -15.63
CA GLY A 58 7.49 -14.81 -15.25
C GLY A 58 7.08 -13.97 -14.04
N PHE A 59 8.03 -13.37 -13.31
CA PHE A 59 7.75 -12.39 -12.26
C PHE A 59 8.15 -10.98 -12.69
N SER A 60 7.32 -9.99 -12.35
CA SER A 60 7.69 -8.58 -12.46
C SER A 60 8.37 -8.08 -11.18
N CYS A 61 9.12 -6.97 -11.30
CA CYS A 61 9.67 -6.28 -10.13
C CYS A 61 8.58 -5.87 -9.15
N MET A 62 7.46 -5.37 -9.67
CA MET A 62 6.29 -4.99 -8.87
C MET A 62 5.72 -6.16 -8.08
N GLN A 63 5.59 -7.36 -8.68
CA GLN A 63 5.10 -8.54 -7.97
C GLN A 63 6.04 -8.97 -6.85
N VAL A 64 7.35 -9.06 -7.14
CA VAL A 64 8.35 -9.46 -6.13
C VAL A 64 8.40 -8.47 -4.96
N VAL A 65 8.42 -7.17 -5.26
CA VAL A 65 8.42 -6.13 -4.22
C VAL A 65 7.12 -6.16 -3.42
N SER A 66 5.97 -6.35 -4.07
CA SER A 66 4.68 -6.43 -3.38
C SER A 66 4.60 -7.64 -2.44
N LEU A 67 5.05 -8.80 -2.88
CA LEU A 67 5.09 -10.01 -2.05
C LEU A 67 6.03 -9.86 -0.85
N GLY A 68 7.23 -9.30 -1.07
CA GLY A 68 8.20 -9.03 0.00
C GLY A 68 7.69 -8.01 1.03
N LEU A 69 7.11 -6.90 0.56
CA LEU A 69 6.53 -5.88 1.45
C LEU A 69 5.31 -6.43 2.20
N LEU A 70 4.45 -7.24 1.55
CA LEU A 70 3.33 -7.90 2.22
C LEU A 70 3.84 -8.80 3.36
N ALA A 71 4.85 -9.62 3.11
CA ALA A 71 5.45 -10.49 4.12
C ALA A 71 6.01 -9.72 5.31
N GLY A 72 6.79 -8.66 5.03
CA GLY A 72 7.34 -7.77 6.05
C GLY A 72 6.25 -7.10 6.89
N MET A 73 5.28 -6.47 6.24
CA MET A 73 4.19 -5.78 6.92
C MET A 73 3.38 -6.72 7.82
N LEU A 74 3.04 -7.91 7.35
CA LEU A 74 2.31 -8.91 8.13
C LEU A 74 3.13 -9.43 9.32
N GLY A 75 4.42 -9.69 9.13
CA GLY A 75 5.26 -10.21 10.22
C GLY A 75 5.52 -9.18 11.32
N ILE A 76 5.65 -7.90 10.94
CA ILE A 76 5.71 -6.79 11.90
C ILE A 76 4.36 -6.67 12.63
N ALA A 77 3.25 -6.73 11.90
CA ALA A 77 1.91 -6.63 12.50
C ALA A 77 1.62 -7.78 13.47
N ASP A 78 2.00 -9.02 13.13
CA ASP A 78 1.87 -10.17 14.02
C ASP A 78 2.59 -9.94 15.36
N SER A 79 3.78 -9.34 15.33
CA SER A 79 4.55 -9.00 16.55
C SER A 79 3.88 -7.90 17.36
N VAL A 80 3.34 -6.86 16.70
CA VAL A 80 2.58 -5.80 17.38
C VAL A 80 1.32 -6.36 18.05
N VAL A 81 0.54 -7.18 17.32
CA VAL A 81 -0.69 -7.80 17.84
C VAL A 81 -0.39 -8.77 18.97
N ALA A 82 0.67 -9.57 18.87
CA ALA A 82 1.10 -10.46 19.94
C ALA A 82 1.46 -9.71 21.24
N GLN A 83 2.00 -8.49 21.12
CA GLN A 83 2.39 -7.66 22.27
C GLN A 83 1.25 -6.81 22.83
N ARG A 84 0.32 -6.34 21.97
CA ARG A 84 -0.67 -5.32 22.33
C ARG A 84 -2.13 -5.80 22.27
N GLY A 85 -2.38 -7.02 21.83
CA GLY A 85 -3.73 -7.52 21.54
C GLY A 85 -4.23 -7.07 20.16
N GLU A 86 -5.51 -7.31 19.86
CA GLU A 86 -6.10 -6.86 18.60
C GLU A 86 -6.26 -5.33 18.55
N PRO A 87 -6.03 -4.69 17.40
CA PRO A 87 -6.29 -3.26 17.23
C PRO A 87 -7.81 -2.98 17.21
N CYS A 88 -8.21 -1.73 17.44
CA CYS A 88 -9.61 -1.34 17.27
C CYS A 88 -10.04 -1.28 15.80
N CYS A 89 -9.09 -1.06 14.89
CA CYS A 89 -9.28 -1.13 13.45
C CYS A 89 -7.93 -1.25 12.72
N ALA A 90 -7.95 -1.63 11.45
CA ALA A 90 -6.79 -1.53 10.57
C ALA A 90 -7.15 -0.81 9.27
N GLY A 91 -6.17 -0.22 8.60
CA GLY A 91 -6.35 0.40 7.28
C GLY A 91 -5.07 0.33 6.48
N GLY A 92 -5.12 0.67 5.20
CA GLY A 92 -3.92 0.70 4.39
C GLY A 92 -4.12 1.38 3.05
N ILE A 93 -3.00 1.64 2.38
CA ILE A 93 -2.95 2.36 1.11
C ILE A 93 -2.46 1.39 0.04
N SER A 94 -3.24 1.21 -1.04
CA SER A 94 -2.89 0.35 -2.17
C SER A 94 -2.56 -1.09 -1.72
N LEU A 95 -1.33 -1.57 -1.85
CA LEU A 95 -0.91 -2.88 -1.30
C LEU A 95 -1.19 -3.01 0.22
N GLY A 96 -1.17 -1.91 0.96
CA GLY A 96 -1.51 -1.89 2.38
C GLY A 96 -2.95 -2.35 2.67
N GLU A 97 -3.88 -2.18 1.73
CA GLU A 97 -5.25 -2.68 1.85
C GLU A 97 -5.27 -4.22 1.94
N VAL A 98 -4.45 -4.88 1.13
CA VAL A 98 -4.29 -6.34 1.15
C VAL A 98 -3.70 -6.79 2.49
N ALA A 99 -2.70 -6.07 3.00
CA ALA A 99 -2.12 -6.36 4.32
C ALA A 99 -3.16 -6.21 5.45
N ALA A 100 -4.00 -5.17 5.40
CA ALA A 100 -5.08 -4.93 6.37
C ALA A 100 -6.11 -6.08 6.36
N LEU A 101 -6.52 -6.53 5.17
CA LEU A 101 -7.41 -7.68 5.00
C LEU A 101 -6.80 -8.98 5.52
N CYS A 102 -5.51 -9.22 5.26
CA CYS A 102 -4.82 -10.42 5.76
C CYS A 102 -4.66 -10.42 7.28
N VAL A 103 -4.23 -9.31 7.89
CA VAL A 103 -4.00 -9.27 9.34
C VAL A 103 -5.30 -9.44 10.12
N SER A 104 -6.42 -8.89 9.62
CA SER A 104 -7.75 -9.08 10.21
C SER A 104 -8.34 -10.48 10.01
N GLY A 105 -7.71 -11.31 9.18
CA GLY A 105 -8.17 -12.66 8.84
C GLY A 105 -9.29 -12.72 7.80
N ALA A 106 -9.61 -11.59 7.16
CA ALA A 106 -10.65 -11.51 6.14
C ALA A 106 -10.21 -12.09 4.78
N LEU A 107 -8.90 -12.05 4.49
CA LEU A 107 -8.29 -12.57 3.27
C LEU A 107 -7.16 -13.55 3.60
N ALA A 108 -7.22 -14.76 3.04
CA ALA A 108 -6.15 -15.73 3.21
C ALA A 108 -4.87 -15.29 2.47
N ILE A 109 -3.71 -15.79 2.90
CA ILE A 109 -2.42 -15.47 2.25
C ILE A 109 -2.41 -15.97 0.80
N ASP A 110 -2.93 -17.17 0.54
CA ASP A 110 -3.12 -17.74 -0.79
C ASP A 110 -3.89 -16.82 -1.73
N ASP A 111 -4.97 -16.23 -1.22
CA ASP A 111 -5.78 -15.29 -1.98
C ASP A 111 -5.03 -13.98 -2.20
N ALA A 112 -4.35 -13.44 -1.18
CA ALA A 112 -3.54 -12.23 -1.32
C ALA A 112 -2.40 -12.36 -2.36
N VAL A 113 -1.69 -13.50 -2.35
CA VAL A 113 -0.65 -13.80 -3.34
C VAL A 113 -1.26 -13.88 -4.75
N ALA A 114 -2.41 -14.54 -4.90
CA ALA A 114 -3.10 -14.60 -6.18
C ALA A 114 -3.56 -13.21 -6.66
N LEU A 115 -4.07 -12.36 -5.78
CA LEU A 115 -4.43 -10.98 -6.14
C LEU A 115 -3.20 -10.20 -6.63
N ILE A 116 -2.05 -10.33 -5.96
CA ILE A 116 -0.79 -9.69 -6.41
C ILE A 116 -0.36 -10.23 -7.78
N HIS A 117 -0.52 -11.52 -8.04
CA HIS A 117 -0.23 -12.08 -9.36
C HIS A 117 -1.15 -11.53 -10.47
N LEU A 118 -2.43 -11.33 -10.18
CA LEU A 118 -3.38 -10.72 -11.11
C LEU A 118 -3.05 -9.24 -11.41
N ARG A 119 -2.41 -8.53 -10.48
CA ARG A 119 -2.00 -7.12 -10.62
C ARG A 119 -0.78 -6.95 -11.53
N VAL A 120 -0.91 -7.36 -12.79
CA VAL A 120 0.13 -7.16 -13.82
C VAL A 120 0.38 -5.68 -14.02
N ASP A 121 1.67 -5.27 -13.99
CA ASP A 121 2.11 -3.91 -14.29
C ASP A 121 2.43 -3.76 -15.77
N ARG A 122 1.38 -3.81 -16.60
CA ARG A 122 1.52 -3.68 -18.04
C ARG A 122 0.20 -3.17 -18.65
N PRO A 123 0.22 -2.06 -19.37
CA PRO A 123 -0.97 -1.57 -20.07
C PRO A 123 -1.25 -2.40 -21.32
N GLU A 124 -2.51 -2.42 -21.77
CA GLU A 124 -2.93 -3.19 -22.96
C GLU A 124 -2.86 -2.39 -24.25
N THR A 125 -3.09 -1.07 -24.18
CA THR A 125 -3.33 -0.24 -25.36
C THR A 125 -2.28 0.85 -25.55
N GLU A 126 -2.05 1.66 -24.52
CA GLU A 126 -1.21 2.86 -24.57
C GLU A 126 -0.28 2.88 -23.35
N ASP A 127 0.89 3.50 -23.46
CA ASP A 127 1.79 3.61 -22.32
C ASP A 127 1.14 4.43 -21.19
N GLU A 128 1.13 3.83 -20.00
CA GLU A 128 0.58 4.41 -18.78
C GLU A 128 1.71 4.71 -17.77
N THR A 129 1.39 5.51 -16.77
CA THR A 129 2.32 5.78 -15.65
C THR A 129 1.60 6.41 -14.47
N VAL A 130 2.37 6.57 -13.39
CA VAL A 130 2.06 7.47 -12.28
C VAL A 130 3.09 8.60 -12.20
N GLY A 131 2.73 9.67 -11.52
CA GLY A 131 3.63 10.74 -11.11
C GLY A 131 3.18 11.37 -9.81
N PHE A 132 4.09 12.08 -9.15
CA PHE A 132 3.83 12.73 -7.87
C PHE A 132 3.96 14.23 -7.97
N VAL A 133 3.04 14.95 -7.34
CA VAL A 133 3.09 16.41 -7.24
C VAL A 133 2.67 16.87 -5.86
N LEU A 134 3.34 17.92 -5.39
CA LEU A 134 2.93 18.66 -4.20
C LEU A 134 2.01 19.81 -4.64
N ALA A 135 0.72 19.71 -4.32
CA ALA A 135 -0.24 20.78 -4.52
C ALA A 135 -0.19 21.75 -3.32
N MET A 136 0.01 23.04 -3.58
CA MET A 136 0.18 24.04 -2.52
C MET A 136 -1.16 24.67 -2.11
N GLN A 137 -2.16 24.63 -3.00
CA GLN A 137 -3.50 25.17 -2.77
C GLN A 137 -4.58 24.19 -3.21
N GLU A 138 -5.78 24.29 -2.62
CA GLU A 138 -6.91 23.41 -2.97
C GLU A 138 -7.29 23.54 -4.45
N GLY A 139 -7.22 24.77 -5.01
CA GLY A 139 -7.52 25.02 -6.42
C GLY A 139 -6.51 24.41 -7.40
N ASP A 140 -5.31 24.03 -6.94
CA ASP A 140 -4.30 23.39 -7.79
C ASP A 140 -4.71 21.96 -8.21
N ARG A 141 -5.58 21.33 -7.41
CA ARG A 141 -5.95 19.92 -7.54
C ARG A 141 -6.82 19.69 -8.78
N ASP A 142 -7.69 20.64 -9.10
CA ASP A 142 -8.62 20.56 -10.23
C ASP A 142 -7.90 20.37 -11.57
N PHE A 143 -6.69 20.95 -11.69
CA PHE A 143 -5.86 20.80 -12.88
C PHE A 143 -5.51 19.33 -13.15
N TYR A 144 -5.15 18.57 -12.12
CA TYR A 144 -4.70 17.18 -12.27
C TYR A 144 -5.84 16.18 -12.52
N HIS A 145 -7.06 16.67 -12.76
CA HIS A 145 -8.19 15.91 -13.30
C HIS A 145 -8.49 16.24 -14.78
N GLN A 146 -7.69 17.12 -15.41
CA GLN A 146 -7.91 17.60 -16.77
C GLN A 146 -6.62 17.51 -17.60
N PRO A 147 -6.56 16.69 -18.66
CA PRO A 147 -7.69 16.04 -19.34
C PRO A 147 -8.06 14.69 -18.69
N PRO A 148 -9.21 14.07 -19.05
CA PRO A 148 -9.71 12.85 -18.42
C PRO A 148 -8.74 11.65 -18.41
N GLU A 149 -7.74 11.65 -19.29
CA GLU A 149 -6.68 10.67 -19.41
C GLU A 149 -5.62 10.75 -18.30
N MET A 150 -5.65 11.79 -17.46
CA MET A 150 -4.90 11.85 -16.20
C MET A 150 -5.83 12.26 -15.06
N ARG A 151 -5.62 11.68 -13.88
CA ARG A 151 -6.42 11.98 -12.69
C ARG A 151 -5.60 11.81 -11.42
N ILE A 152 -5.96 12.54 -10.37
CA ILE A 152 -5.52 12.21 -9.01
C ILE A 152 -6.06 10.81 -8.67
N SER A 153 -5.14 9.90 -8.39
CA SER A 153 -5.41 8.48 -8.14
C SER A 153 -5.16 8.13 -6.67
N VAL A 154 -4.25 8.84 -5.99
CA VAL A 154 -4.12 8.81 -4.53
C VAL A 154 -3.95 10.22 -4.01
N ASP A 155 -4.76 10.58 -3.04
CA ASP A 155 -4.62 11.78 -2.23
C ASP A 155 -4.04 11.39 -0.86
N TYR A 156 -2.75 11.69 -0.66
CA TYR A 156 -2.10 11.46 0.62
C TYR A 156 -2.45 12.52 1.67
N GLY A 157 -3.11 13.60 1.27
CA GLY A 157 -3.41 14.74 2.13
C GLY A 157 -2.19 15.62 2.40
N LEU A 158 -2.34 16.47 3.42
CA LEU A 158 -1.33 17.42 3.84
C LEU A 158 -0.08 16.71 4.39
N ILE A 159 1.07 17.02 3.81
CA ILE A 159 2.38 16.50 4.20
C ILE A 159 3.29 17.61 4.71
N GLN A 160 4.43 17.23 5.30
CA GLN A 160 5.42 18.16 5.85
C GLN A 160 4.81 19.21 6.80
N GLN A 161 3.97 18.76 7.74
CA GLN A 161 3.27 19.64 8.70
C GLN A 161 2.38 20.71 8.03
N GLY A 162 1.73 20.37 6.91
CA GLY A 162 0.73 21.23 6.28
C GLY A 162 1.26 22.16 5.21
N VAL A 163 2.47 21.91 4.69
CA VAL A 163 3.06 22.72 3.60
C VAL A 163 2.28 22.59 2.30
N GLY A 164 1.78 21.39 1.99
CA GLY A 164 0.99 21.12 0.81
C GLY A 164 0.48 19.68 0.80
N SER A 165 -0.42 19.38 -0.14
CA SER A 165 -0.99 18.05 -0.31
C SER A 165 -0.17 17.24 -1.30
N LEU A 166 0.32 16.06 -0.90
CA LEU A 166 0.96 15.13 -1.83
C LEU A 166 -0.10 14.36 -2.60
N LEU A 167 -0.01 14.42 -3.93
CA LEU A 167 -0.93 13.76 -4.83
C LEU A 167 -0.15 12.77 -5.70
N MET A 168 -0.68 11.57 -5.86
CA MET A 168 -0.34 10.70 -6.97
C MET A 168 -1.31 10.97 -8.11
N VAL A 169 -0.76 11.32 -9.27
CA VAL A 169 -1.50 11.49 -10.52
C VAL A 169 -1.20 10.25 -11.36
N SER A 170 -2.22 9.69 -12.01
CA SER A 170 -2.07 8.50 -12.83
C SER A 170 -2.86 8.60 -14.11
N GLY A 171 -2.34 8.02 -15.18
CA GLY A 171 -2.93 8.13 -16.50
C GLY A 171 -1.99 7.74 -17.63
N LEU A 172 -2.31 8.23 -18.83
CA LEU A 172 -1.44 8.03 -19.99
C LEU A 172 -0.13 8.78 -19.83
N ARG A 173 1.00 8.10 -20.11
CA ARG A 173 2.34 8.66 -19.98
C ARG A 173 2.51 9.97 -20.74
N ARG A 174 2.07 9.99 -22.01
CA ARG A 174 2.08 11.19 -22.87
C ARG A 174 1.32 12.39 -22.29
N MET A 175 0.32 12.15 -21.42
CA MET A 175 -0.44 13.23 -20.79
C MET A 175 0.28 13.76 -19.55
N LEU A 176 0.85 12.88 -18.72
CA LEU A 176 1.63 13.29 -17.55
C LEU A 176 2.93 14.00 -17.94
N GLU A 177 3.61 13.55 -19.00
CA GLU A 177 4.84 14.16 -19.53
C GLU A 177 4.57 15.40 -20.41
N GLY A 178 3.33 15.58 -20.86
CA GLY A 178 2.87 16.74 -21.61
C GLY A 178 2.06 17.68 -20.74
N LYS A 179 0.73 17.56 -20.81
CA LYS A 179 -0.19 18.48 -20.14
C LYS A 179 0.01 18.53 -18.62
N GLY A 180 0.34 17.42 -17.98
CA GLY A 180 0.63 17.36 -16.54
C GLY A 180 1.78 18.27 -16.10
N GLN A 181 2.74 18.54 -16.98
CA GLN A 181 3.88 19.44 -16.73
C GLN A 181 3.51 20.92 -16.81
N GLU A 182 2.34 21.27 -17.36
CA GLU A 182 1.82 22.65 -17.39
C GLU A 182 1.10 23.03 -16.09
N GLY A 183 1.01 22.10 -15.14
CA GLY A 183 0.31 22.30 -13.88
C GLY A 183 1.02 23.27 -12.92
N PRO A 184 0.33 23.70 -11.86
CA PRO A 184 0.87 24.65 -10.89
C PRO A 184 2.02 24.10 -10.03
N GLY A 185 2.21 22.78 -9.99
CA GLY A 185 3.28 22.12 -9.24
C GLY A 185 4.22 21.30 -10.13
N MET A 186 5.40 20.99 -9.59
CA MET A 186 6.36 20.09 -10.25
C MET A 186 5.83 18.66 -10.20
N LEU A 187 5.42 18.13 -11.35
CA LEU A 187 4.96 16.75 -11.50
C LEU A 187 6.13 15.84 -11.84
N GLU A 188 6.59 15.05 -10.87
CA GLU A 188 7.62 14.04 -11.07
C GLU A 188 7.01 12.75 -11.62
N VAL A 189 7.19 12.51 -12.92
CA VAL A 189 6.65 11.32 -13.60
C VAL A 189 7.62 10.14 -13.43
N LEU A 190 7.11 8.99 -12.99
CA LEU A 190 7.95 7.81 -12.85
C LEU A 190 8.39 7.24 -14.21
N PRO A 191 9.65 6.78 -14.33
CA PRO A 191 10.13 6.13 -15.55
C PRO A 191 9.49 4.74 -15.74
N PRO A 192 9.45 4.22 -16.99
CA PRO A 192 8.90 2.89 -17.27
C PRO A 192 9.57 1.73 -16.54
N SER A 193 10.83 1.90 -16.13
CA SER A 193 11.55 0.89 -15.33
C SER A 193 11.00 0.74 -13.92
N LEU A 194 10.25 1.73 -13.41
CA LEU A 194 9.61 1.69 -12.11
C LEU A 194 8.11 1.42 -12.21
N CYS A 195 7.41 2.08 -13.12
CA CYS A 195 5.96 1.95 -13.20
C CYS A 195 5.47 2.05 -14.65
N GLN A 196 4.63 1.11 -15.06
CA GLN A 196 4.08 1.07 -16.41
C GLN A 196 2.56 1.21 -16.47
N SER A 197 1.87 1.16 -15.32
CA SER A 197 0.40 1.22 -15.24
C SER A 197 -0.10 2.48 -14.54
N ALA A 198 -1.32 2.89 -14.87
CA ALA A 198 -2.04 3.96 -14.19
C ALA A 198 -2.87 3.39 -13.02
N TYR A 199 -2.22 3.14 -11.88
CA TYR A 199 -2.88 2.59 -10.67
C TYR A 199 -4.02 3.47 -10.16
N HIS A 200 -5.03 2.85 -9.55
CA HIS A 200 -6.19 3.53 -8.96
C HIS A 200 -6.94 4.39 -9.97
N THR A 201 -7.12 3.83 -11.18
CA THR A 201 -7.82 4.48 -12.28
C THR A 201 -8.64 3.50 -13.13
N PRO A 202 -9.66 3.98 -13.89
CA PRO A 202 -10.37 3.18 -14.89
C PRO A 202 -9.53 2.35 -15.87
N TYR A 203 -8.25 2.69 -16.11
CA TYR A 203 -7.36 1.87 -16.94
C TYR A 203 -7.16 0.45 -16.35
N ARG A 204 -7.38 0.30 -15.05
CA ARG A 204 -7.28 -0.97 -14.32
C ARG A 204 -8.55 -1.81 -14.35
N GLN A 205 -9.57 -1.43 -15.13
CA GLN A 205 -10.87 -2.13 -15.17
C GLN A 205 -10.75 -3.63 -15.48
N ARG A 206 -9.83 -4.02 -16.37
CA ARG A 206 -9.57 -5.43 -16.64
C ARG A 206 -9.07 -6.18 -15.42
N ILE A 207 -8.14 -5.57 -14.66
CA ILE A 207 -7.61 -6.18 -13.44
C ILE A 207 -8.72 -6.26 -12.39
N ALA A 208 -9.53 -5.22 -12.23
CA ALA A 208 -10.68 -5.24 -11.33
C ALA A 208 -11.66 -6.39 -11.65
N GLN A 209 -11.93 -6.64 -12.94
CA GLN A 209 -12.78 -7.77 -13.37
C GLN A 209 -12.14 -9.13 -13.07
N GLN A 210 -10.82 -9.26 -13.23
CA GLN A 210 -10.10 -10.49 -12.89
C GLN A 210 -10.10 -10.74 -11.38
N VAL A 211 -9.85 -9.70 -10.58
CA VAL A 211 -9.94 -9.75 -9.11
C VAL A 211 -11.36 -10.13 -8.69
N GLN A 212 -12.39 -9.51 -9.28
CA GLN A 212 -13.77 -9.83 -9.00
C GLN A 212 -14.08 -11.30 -9.29
N ALA A 213 -13.75 -11.78 -10.49
CA ALA A 213 -14.00 -13.16 -10.90
C ALA A 213 -13.26 -14.17 -10.01
N TYR A 214 -12.04 -13.84 -9.59
CA TYR A 214 -11.28 -14.65 -8.64
C TYR A 214 -12.01 -14.74 -7.29
N LEU A 215 -12.36 -13.59 -6.69
CA LEU A 215 -12.99 -13.53 -5.37
C LEU A 215 -14.39 -14.14 -5.34
N GLU A 216 -15.11 -14.18 -6.47
CA GLU A 216 -16.39 -14.91 -6.59
C GLU A 216 -16.28 -16.41 -6.35
N THR A 217 -15.08 -16.98 -6.50
CA THR A 217 -14.81 -18.40 -6.22
C THR A 217 -14.40 -18.67 -4.78
N LYS A 218 -14.27 -17.63 -3.95
CA LYS A 218 -13.67 -17.71 -2.61
C LYS A 218 -14.71 -17.58 -1.52
N ASN A 219 -14.41 -18.23 -0.39
CA ASN A 219 -15.18 -18.07 0.84
C ASN A 219 -14.48 -17.04 1.72
N LEU A 220 -14.79 -15.76 1.49
CA LEU A 220 -14.25 -14.65 2.26
C LEU A 220 -14.86 -14.63 3.68
N LEU A 221 -14.05 -14.23 4.66
CA LEU A 221 -14.45 -14.17 6.05
C LEU A 221 -14.71 -12.72 6.49
N SER A 222 -15.55 -12.55 7.50
CA SER A 222 -15.64 -11.26 8.19
C SER A 222 -14.31 -10.96 8.88
N PRO A 223 -13.79 -9.72 8.75
CA PRO A 223 -12.66 -9.24 9.54
C PRO A 223 -12.89 -9.41 11.05
N ARG A 224 -11.86 -9.80 11.82
CA ARG A 224 -11.96 -9.85 13.30
C ARG A 224 -12.12 -8.47 13.94
N TYR A 225 -11.67 -7.43 13.24
CA TYR A 225 -11.82 -6.03 13.60
C TYR A 225 -12.02 -5.19 12.34
N PRO A 226 -12.67 -4.02 12.44
CA PRO A 226 -12.99 -3.18 11.28
C PRO A 226 -11.79 -2.82 10.41
N ILE A 227 -12.00 -2.87 9.10
CA ILE A 227 -11.05 -2.34 8.12
C ILE A 227 -11.55 -0.98 7.63
N VAL A 228 -10.75 0.06 7.83
CA VAL A 228 -11.01 1.41 7.32
C VAL A 228 -10.37 1.53 5.96
N THR A 229 -11.10 2.07 4.99
CA THR A 229 -10.63 2.16 3.60
C THR A 229 -10.30 3.60 3.20
N CYS A 230 -9.56 3.73 2.10
CA CYS A 230 -9.33 5.02 1.45
C CYS A 230 -10.39 5.33 0.37
N LEU A 231 -11.43 4.48 0.20
CA LEU A 231 -12.39 4.58 -0.89
C LEU A 231 -13.60 5.44 -0.50
N ASP A 232 -13.96 6.38 -1.36
CA ASP A 232 -15.12 7.23 -1.15
C ASP A 232 -16.42 6.40 -1.07
N GLY A 233 -17.19 6.60 0.01
CA GLY A 233 -18.46 5.88 0.21
C GLY A 233 -18.32 4.41 0.62
N LEU A 234 -17.11 3.93 0.95
CA LEU A 234 -16.89 2.64 1.61
C LEU A 234 -15.98 2.83 2.82
N ASP A 235 -16.43 3.62 3.80
CA ASP A 235 -15.60 4.04 4.93
C ASP A 235 -15.04 2.87 5.74
N VAL A 236 -15.87 1.85 6.01
CA VAL A 236 -15.55 0.71 6.88
C VAL A 236 -16.04 -0.60 6.29
N VAL A 237 -15.19 -1.62 6.32
CA VAL A 237 -15.45 -3.00 5.90
C VAL A 237 -15.46 -3.92 7.13
N ASN A 238 -16.57 -4.61 7.34
CA ASN A 238 -16.79 -5.54 8.47
C ASN A 238 -17.39 -6.90 8.03
N ASP A 239 -17.57 -7.11 6.73
CA ASP A 239 -18.21 -8.30 6.18
C ASP A 239 -17.56 -8.73 4.85
N PRO A 240 -17.81 -9.96 4.38
CA PRO A 240 -17.24 -10.49 3.15
C PRO A 240 -17.56 -9.68 1.89
N ASP A 241 -18.74 -9.07 1.81
CA ASP A 241 -19.15 -8.27 0.65
C ASP A 241 -18.34 -6.98 0.58
N GLY A 242 -18.08 -6.34 1.73
CA GLY A 242 -17.18 -5.20 1.86
C GLY A 242 -15.74 -5.56 1.49
N VAL A 243 -15.25 -6.75 1.87
CA VAL A 243 -13.91 -7.24 1.48
C VAL A 243 -13.80 -7.35 -0.04
N LYS A 244 -14.81 -7.92 -0.69
CA LYS A 244 -14.88 -8.02 -2.14
C LYS A 244 -14.96 -6.63 -2.80
N ALA A 245 -15.84 -5.77 -2.29
CA ALA A 245 -16.02 -4.42 -2.81
C ALA A 245 -14.73 -3.60 -2.73
N MET A 246 -14.07 -3.60 -1.57
CA MET A 246 -12.79 -2.93 -1.35
C MET A 246 -11.71 -3.44 -2.32
N SER A 247 -11.57 -4.76 -2.46
CA SER A 247 -10.55 -5.37 -3.33
C SER A 247 -10.72 -5.03 -4.81
N VAL A 248 -11.97 -4.90 -5.27
CA VAL A 248 -12.28 -4.58 -6.68
C VAL A 248 -12.17 -3.08 -6.94
N ARG A 249 -12.80 -2.26 -6.08
CA ARG A 249 -12.83 -0.79 -6.22
C ARG A 249 -11.45 -0.18 -6.04
N GLY A 250 -10.63 -0.75 -5.15
CA GLY A 250 -9.25 -0.34 -4.93
C GLY A 250 -8.37 -0.40 -6.19
N GLU A 251 -8.71 -1.20 -7.21
CA GLU A 251 -7.95 -1.19 -8.47
C GLU A 251 -8.21 0.06 -9.32
N THR A 252 -9.43 0.58 -9.32
CA THR A 252 -9.91 1.55 -10.32
C THR A 252 -10.27 2.91 -9.76
N GLU A 253 -10.53 3.01 -8.47
CA GLU A 253 -11.01 4.23 -7.83
C GLU A 253 -9.90 4.95 -7.08
N ARG A 254 -10.07 6.28 -6.95
CA ARG A 254 -9.15 7.13 -6.21
C ARG A 254 -9.14 6.73 -4.74
N LEU A 255 -7.95 6.77 -4.13
CA LEU A 255 -7.75 6.61 -2.70
C LEU A 255 -7.61 7.98 -2.00
N SER A 256 -8.26 8.16 -0.85
CA SER A 256 -8.15 9.31 0.05
C SER A 256 -7.64 8.89 1.43
N VAL A 257 -6.36 9.17 1.68
CA VAL A 257 -5.72 8.92 2.99
C VAL A 257 -6.33 9.78 4.10
N PRO A 258 -6.64 11.08 3.88
CA PRO A 258 -7.33 11.89 4.89
C PRO A 258 -8.66 11.28 5.34
N THR A 259 -9.46 10.76 4.41
CA THR A 259 -10.73 10.09 4.72
C THR A 259 -10.49 8.88 5.62
N MET A 260 -9.52 8.03 5.27
CA MET A 260 -9.15 6.87 6.09
C MET A 260 -8.72 7.27 7.51
N ILE A 261 -7.87 8.30 7.64
CA ILE A 261 -7.40 8.79 8.95
C ILE A 261 -8.58 9.30 9.79
N GLN A 262 -9.47 10.10 9.19
CA GLN A 262 -10.64 10.62 9.86
C GLN A 262 -11.54 9.50 10.39
N GLN A 263 -11.75 8.44 9.61
CA GLN A 263 -12.56 7.30 10.02
C GLN A 263 -11.90 6.45 11.12
N ILE A 264 -10.57 6.30 11.09
CA ILE A 264 -9.82 5.68 12.19
C ILE A 264 -10.06 6.43 13.51
N GLN A 265 -10.06 7.76 13.48
CA GLN A 265 -10.35 8.58 14.66
C GLN A 265 -11.82 8.41 15.12
N HIS A 266 -12.78 8.36 14.20
CA HIS A 266 -14.18 8.11 14.55
C HIS A 266 -14.42 6.74 15.21
N LEU A 267 -13.62 5.73 14.87
CA LEU A 267 -13.64 4.41 15.51
C LEU A 267 -12.93 4.39 16.89
N GLY A 268 -12.42 5.55 17.35
CA GLY A 268 -11.90 5.72 18.70
C GLY A 268 -10.44 5.28 18.89
N ALA A 269 -9.68 5.11 17.80
CA ALA A 269 -8.24 4.94 17.90
C ALA A 269 -7.62 6.21 18.52
N VAL A 270 -6.79 6.03 19.55
CA VAL A 270 -6.07 7.14 20.19
C VAL A 270 -4.60 7.19 19.80
N GLU A 271 -4.12 6.19 19.07
CA GLU A 271 -2.79 6.14 18.48
C GLU A 271 -2.77 5.24 17.24
N ALA A 272 -1.80 5.47 16.36
CA ALA A 272 -1.56 4.67 15.16
C ALA A 272 -0.20 3.97 15.20
N VAL A 273 -0.17 2.73 14.75
CA VAL A 273 1.06 2.00 14.43
C VAL A 273 1.13 1.87 12.92
N CYS A 274 1.97 2.71 12.32
CA CYS A 274 2.21 2.77 10.89
C CYS A 274 3.28 1.73 10.52
N ILE A 275 2.95 0.80 9.64
CA ILE A 275 3.82 -0.29 9.22
C ILE A 275 4.11 -0.13 7.73
N GLY A 276 5.39 -0.12 7.39
CA GLY A 276 5.87 0.02 6.03
C GLY A 276 6.73 1.28 5.83
N PRO A 277 7.50 1.31 4.74
CA PRO A 277 8.62 2.26 4.55
C PRO A 277 8.20 3.69 4.18
N PHE A 278 6.98 3.91 3.72
CA PHE A 278 6.61 5.19 3.09
C PHE A 278 6.02 6.22 4.06
N LEU A 279 5.23 5.79 5.06
CA LEU A 279 4.40 6.71 5.84
C LEU A 279 5.19 7.74 6.67
N ARG A 280 6.39 7.39 7.14
CA ARG A 280 7.21 8.32 7.93
C ARG A 280 7.70 9.51 7.10
N SER A 281 8.08 9.27 5.84
CA SER A 281 8.68 10.32 4.99
C SER A 281 7.68 11.42 4.64
N LEU A 282 6.38 11.10 4.66
CA LEU A 282 5.30 12.05 4.42
C LEU A 282 5.20 13.11 5.53
N ASN A 283 5.57 12.79 6.78
CA ASN A 283 5.45 13.75 7.89
C ASN A 283 4.06 14.42 7.95
N MET A 284 3.02 13.59 7.74
CA MET A 284 1.61 13.98 7.78
C MET A 284 1.09 14.03 9.22
N ASP A 285 0.02 14.80 9.42
CA ASP A 285 -0.72 14.77 10.68
C ASP A 285 -1.77 13.66 10.64
N PHE A 286 -1.58 12.62 11.46
CA PHE A 286 -2.56 11.56 11.65
C PHE A 286 -3.71 11.99 12.58
N GLY A 287 -3.66 13.19 13.15
CA GLY A 287 -4.59 13.68 14.17
C GLY A 287 -4.58 12.86 15.46
N MET A 288 -3.55 12.04 15.63
CA MET A 288 -3.27 11.17 16.79
C MET A 288 -1.77 10.83 16.80
N PRO A 289 -1.18 10.48 17.96
CA PRO A 289 0.17 9.95 18.02
C PRO A 289 0.38 8.77 17.06
N ALA A 290 1.41 8.85 16.23
CA ALA A 290 1.78 7.77 15.30
C ALA A 290 3.19 7.25 15.61
N SER A 291 3.33 5.93 15.67
CA SER A 291 4.63 5.26 15.73
C SER A 291 4.86 4.49 14.44
N PHE A 292 6.11 4.39 14.00
CA PHE A 292 6.45 3.84 12.68
C PHE A 292 7.29 2.57 12.84
N ARG A 293 7.03 1.59 11.97
CA ARG A 293 7.79 0.35 11.82
C ARG A 293 8.27 0.27 10.37
N ASP A 294 9.40 0.92 10.14
CA ASP A 294 10.04 1.14 8.84
C ASP A 294 11.56 0.91 8.94
N GLU A 295 12.31 1.21 7.89
CA GLU A 295 13.78 1.04 7.84
C GLU A 295 14.50 1.73 9.01
N LYS A 296 14.04 2.92 9.42
CA LYS A 296 14.61 3.62 10.58
C LYS A 296 14.40 2.82 11.86
N TRP A 297 13.18 2.30 12.08
CA TRP A 297 12.90 1.43 13.22
C TRP A 297 13.78 0.16 13.20
N VAL A 298 13.97 -0.46 12.03
CA VAL A 298 14.85 -1.64 11.89
C VAL A 298 16.28 -1.31 12.31
N THR A 299 16.81 -0.17 11.85
CA THR A 299 18.16 0.30 12.20
C THR A 299 18.31 0.56 13.71
N GLU A 300 17.25 1.03 14.37
CA GLU A 300 17.24 1.28 15.82
C GLU A 300 17.28 -0.02 16.64
N ILE A 301 16.60 -1.08 16.19
CA ILE A 301 16.55 -2.36 16.93
C ILE A 301 17.67 -3.33 16.55
N TYR A 302 18.26 -3.18 15.37
CA TYR A 302 19.41 -3.95 14.88
C TYR A 302 20.51 -3.01 14.37
N PRO A 303 21.19 -2.27 15.27
CA PRO A 303 22.24 -1.36 14.86
C PRO A 303 23.39 -2.13 14.20
N ALA A 304 23.91 -1.59 13.10
CA ALA A 304 25.12 -2.13 12.49
C ALA A 304 26.27 -2.15 13.52
N PRO A 305 27.16 -3.16 13.49
CA PRO A 305 28.34 -3.15 14.33
C PRO A 305 29.11 -1.85 14.12
N LEU A 306 29.48 -1.15 15.22
CA LEU A 306 30.35 0.01 15.14
C LEU A 306 31.63 -0.41 14.39
N ALA A 307 31.92 0.26 13.27
CA ALA A 307 33.20 0.08 12.58
C ALA A 307 34.31 0.50 13.55
N ILE A 308 35.12 -0.48 13.98
CA ILE A 308 36.33 -0.28 14.80
C ILE A 308 37.48 0.15 13.90
#